data_AF-A0A7S1X262-F1
#
_entry.id   AF-A0A7S1X262-F1
#
_cell.length_a   1.000
_cell.length_b   1.000
_cell.length_c   1.000
_cell.angle_alpha   90.00
_cell.angle_beta   90.00
_cell.angle_gamma   90.00
#
_symmetry.space_group_name_H-M   'P 1'
#
loop_
_entity.id
_entity.type
_entity.pdbx_description
1 polymer ?
#
loop_
_entity_poly.entity_id
_entity_poly.type
_entity_poly.pdbx_seq_one_letter_code
_entity_poly.pdbx_strand_id
1 'polypeptide(L)'
;IASPDKDFQQLLRPNLRLVRPDKKVPGQVVPYTVDDFAADYEGAIEPSQFIDILALAGDASDGVPGVRGIGQKIALQLISEYGSVESVIEHASEVKRKNVREGLSSVEGIATAGLSKELVTIRTDLSLPGLEVSMAELELPDPSRLVRGAAGPFAELEFKSLMARLEATAASLSPS
;
A
#
# COMPACT_ATOMS: atom_id res chain seq x y z
N ILE A 1 -5.12 -6.65 -4.49
CA ILE A 1 -5.67 -5.35 -4.02
C ILE A 1 -5.57 -4.36 -5.16
N ALA A 2 -6.62 -3.59 -5.48
CA ALA A 2 -6.55 -2.54 -6.50
C ALA A 2 -6.49 -1.17 -5.82
N SER A 3 -5.31 -0.56 -5.77
CA SER A 3 -5.08 0.73 -5.12
C SER A 3 -3.77 1.36 -5.61
N PRO A 4 -3.70 2.68 -5.83
CA PRO A 4 -2.45 3.40 -6.07
C PRO A 4 -1.66 3.67 -4.79
N ASP A 5 -2.30 3.51 -3.62
CA ASP A 5 -1.73 3.82 -2.32
C ASP A 5 -0.56 2.89 -1.99
N LYS A 6 0.54 3.49 -1.55
CA LYS A 6 1.80 2.81 -1.25
C LYS A 6 1.70 2.00 0.04
N ASP A 7 0.79 2.31 0.95
CA ASP A 7 0.74 1.67 2.26
C ASP A 7 0.37 0.19 2.14
N PHE A 8 -0.44 -0.16 1.13
CA PHE A 8 -0.77 -1.55 0.82
C PHE A 8 0.44 -2.40 0.40
N GLN A 9 1.59 -1.79 0.11
CA GLN A 9 2.83 -2.54 -0.13
C GLN A 9 3.18 -3.42 1.07
N GLN A 10 2.83 -2.99 2.29
CA GLN A 10 3.07 -3.78 3.51
C GLN A 10 2.36 -5.15 3.54
N LEU A 11 1.36 -5.36 2.66
CA LEU A 11 0.57 -6.59 2.60
C LEU A 11 1.01 -7.55 1.48
N LEU A 12 2.01 -7.17 0.67
CA LEU A 12 2.51 -8.01 -0.42
C LEU A 12 3.01 -9.36 0.09
N ARG A 13 2.66 -10.42 -0.66
CA ARG A 13 3.03 -11.82 -0.39
C ARG A 13 2.84 -12.64 -1.68
N PRO A 14 3.37 -13.87 -1.82
CA PRO A 14 3.39 -14.60 -3.09
C PRO A 14 2.04 -14.68 -3.85
N ASN A 15 0.92 -14.79 -3.13
CA ASN A 15 -0.43 -14.87 -3.72
C ASN A 15 -1.21 -13.54 -3.69
N LEU A 16 -0.54 -12.42 -3.40
CA LEU A 16 -1.16 -11.09 -3.33
C LEU A 16 -0.34 -10.11 -4.15
N ARG A 17 -0.99 -9.52 -5.14
CA ARG A 17 -0.46 -8.39 -5.92
C ARG A 17 -1.28 -7.13 -5.70
N LEU A 18 -0.62 -5.99 -5.81
CA LEU A 18 -1.29 -4.71 -5.99
C LEU A 18 -1.57 -4.50 -7.48
N VAL A 19 -2.69 -3.88 -7.80
CA VAL A 19 -3.02 -3.41 -9.15
C VAL A 19 -3.16 -1.91 -9.04
N ARG A 20 -2.28 -1.17 -9.71
CA ARG A 20 -2.20 0.28 -9.62
C ARG A 20 -2.14 0.91 -11.01
N PRO A 21 -2.54 2.18 -11.18
CA PRO A 21 -2.33 2.91 -12.42
C PRO A 21 -0.85 2.90 -12.83
N ASP A 22 -0.59 2.68 -14.11
CA ASP A 22 0.75 2.82 -14.67
C ASP A 22 1.16 4.30 -14.64
N LYS A 23 2.35 4.58 -14.12
CA LYS A 23 2.91 5.94 -14.05
C LYS A 23 3.36 6.46 -15.42
N LYS A 24 3.65 5.57 -16.38
CA LYS A 24 4.20 5.88 -17.71
C LYS A 24 3.12 5.91 -18.78
N VAL A 25 2.09 5.07 -18.66
CA VAL A 25 1.04 4.92 -19.67
C VAL A 25 -0.32 5.31 -19.08
N PRO A 26 -0.84 6.51 -19.41
CA PRO A 26 -2.12 6.97 -18.90
C PRO A 26 -3.26 5.99 -19.19
N GLY A 27 -4.03 5.64 -18.14
CA GLY A 27 -5.18 4.74 -18.25
C GLY A 27 -4.83 3.25 -18.28
N GLN A 28 -3.55 2.88 -18.31
CA GLN A 28 -3.12 1.50 -18.09
C GLN A 28 -3.07 1.20 -16.59
N VAL A 29 -3.39 -0.04 -16.22
CA VAL A 29 -3.16 -0.58 -14.88
C VAL A 29 -2.12 -1.68 -14.97
N VAL A 30 -1.23 -1.73 -13.99
CA VAL A 30 -0.14 -2.70 -13.92
C VAL A 30 -0.13 -3.43 -12.58
N PRO A 31 0.23 -4.72 -12.57
CA PRO A 31 0.48 -5.42 -11.33
C PRO A 31 1.75 -4.88 -10.65
N TYR A 32 1.79 -4.99 -9.33
CA TYR A 32 2.97 -4.80 -8.52
C TYR A 32 3.02 -5.90 -7.47
N THR A 33 4.13 -6.62 -7.44
CA THR A 33 4.31 -7.90 -6.73
C THR A 33 5.41 -7.79 -5.69
N VAL A 34 5.63 -8.88 -4.95
CA VAL A 34 6.77 -8.98 -4.01
C VAL A 34 8.12 -8.84 -4.72
N ASP A 35 8.24 -9.35 -5.95
CA ASP A 35 9.47 -9.25 -6.74
C ASP A 35 9.72 -7.80 -7.19
N ASP A 36 8.66 -7.09 -7.56
CA ASP A 36 8.76 -5.66 -7.90
C ASP A 36 9.16 -4.82 -6.68
N PHE A 37 8.63 -5.16 -5.49
CA PHE A 37 9.04 -4.55 -4.23
C PHE A 37 10.52 -4.83 -3.92
N ALA A 38 10.94 -6.09 -4.02
CA ALA A 38 12.35 -6.45 -3.84
C ALA A 38 13.26 -5.69 -4.82
N ALA A 39 12.84 -5.51 -6.08
CA ALA A 39 13.60 -4.72 -7.05
C ALA A 39 13.69 -3.23 -6.66
N ASP A 40 12.59 -2.62 -6.23
CA ASP A 40 12.53 -1.21 -5.82
C ASP A 40 13.41 -0.91 -4.59
N TYR A 41 13.57 -1.89 -3.69
CA TYR A 41 14.35 -1.77 -2.46
C TYR A 41 15.67 -2.57 -2.48
N GLU A 42 16.11 -3.04 -3.65
CA GLU A 42 17.35 -3.82 -3.84
C GLU A 42 17.43 -5.07 -2.93
N GLY A 43 16.29 -5.62 -2.53
CA GLY A 43 16.18 -6.75 -1.59
C GLY A 43 16.59 -6.40 -0.15
N ALA A 44 16.74 -5.12 0.18
CA ALA A 44 17.23 -4.68 1.48
C ALA A 44 16.20 -4.86 2.62
N ILE A 45 14.91 -4.96 2.27
CA ILE A 45 13.80 -5.13 3.20
C ILE A 45 12.69 -6.00 2.59
N GLU A 46 11.93 -6.64 3.46
CA GLU A 46 10.69 -7.34 3.13
C GLU A 46 9.48 -6.40 3.18
N PRO A 47 8.37 -6.70 2.47
CA PRO A 47 7.16 -5.89 2.50
C PRO A 47 6.65 -5.56 3.90
N SER A 48 6.68 -6.51 4.85
CA SER A 48 6.24 -6.29 6.23
C SER A 48 7.05 -5.24 6.98
N GLN A 49 8.32 -5.05 6.60
CA GLN A 49 9.20 -4.05 7.21
C GLN A 49 8.97 -2.64 6.66
N PHE A 50 8.14 -2.49 5.62
CA PHE A 50 7.77 -1.17 5.11
C PHE A 50 7.05 -0.31 6.17
N ILE A 51 6.35 -0.96 7.10
CA ILE A 51 5.75 -0.34 8.28
C ILE A 51 6.84 0.36 9.11
N ASP A 52 7.94 -0.33 9.40
CA ASP A 52 9.05 0.19 10.19
C ASP A 52 9.77 1.35 9.47
N ILE A 53 9.83 1.33 8.15
CA ILE A 53 10.34 2.45 7.35
C ILE A 53 9.49 3.70 7.56
N LEU A 54 8.18 3.58 7.40
CA LEU A 54 7.26 4.71 7.55
C LEU A 54 7.18 5.18 9.01
N ALA A 55 7.28 4.27 9.98
CA ALA A 55 7.32 4.61 11.40
C ALA A 55 8.50 5.53 11.76
N LEU A 56 9.69 5.27 11.19
CA LEU A 56 10.86 6.10 11.43
C LEU A 56 10.87 7.36 10.57
N ALA A 57 10.53 7.25 9.29
CA ALA A 57 10.62 8.36 8.33
C ALA A 57 9.43 9.33 8.40
N GLY A 58 8.30 8.88 8.93
CA GLY A 58 7.00 9.55 8.82
C GLY A 58 6.38 9.46 7.43
N ASP A 59 5.14 9.94 7.34
CA ASP A 59 4.40 10.06 6.10
C ASP A 59 3.70 11.41 6.00
N ALA A 60 4.26 12.31 5.18
CA ALA A 60 3.72 13.65 5.03
C ALA A 60 2.33 13.66 4.35
N SER A 61 2.02 12.67 3.52
CA SER A 61 0.73 12.58 2.82
C SER A 61 -0.41 12.30 3.80
N ASP A 62 -0.16 11.46 4.80
CA ASP A 62 -1.14 11.06 5.82
C ASP A 62 -0.96 11.78 7.17
N GLY A 63 -0.06 12.76 7.22
CA GLY A 63 0.22 13.53 8.42
C GLY A 63 0.88 12.73 9.54
N VAL A 64 1.45 11.56 9.24
CA VAL A 64 2.14 10.71 10.20
C VAL A 64 3.51 11.32 10.51
N PRO A 65 3.83 11.60 11.79
CA PRO A 65 5.12 12.15 12.15
C PRO A 65 6.24 11.12 11.95
N GLY A 66 7.47 11.60 11.77
CA GLY A 66 8.67 10.76 11.75
C GLY A 66 9.59 11.10 12.91
N VAL A 67 10.56 10.24 13.18
CA VAL A 67 11.62 10.52 14.15
C VAL A 67 12.52 11.62 13.61
N ARG A 68 12.76 12.65 14.42
CA ARG A 68 13.57 13.82 14.03
C ARG A 68 14.93 13.38 13.46
N GLY A 69 15.24 13.87 12.26
CA GLY A 69 16.52 13.59 11.60
C GLY A 69 16.56 12.27 10.82
N ILE A 70 15.46 11.53 10.77
CA ILE A 70 15.31 10.30 10.00
C ILE A 70 14.34 10.53 8.84
N GLY A 71 14.86 10.51 7.61
CA GLY A 71 14.03 10.45 6.40
C GLY A 71 14.11 9.05 5.77
N GLN A 72 13.32 8.81 4.72
CA GLN A 72 13.19 7.48 4.08
C GLN A 72 14.52 6.78 3.79
N LYS A 73 15.53 7.48 3.28
CA LYS A 73 16.85 6.89 3.01
C LYS A 73 17.57 6.39 4.26
N ILE A 74 17.44 7.12 5.37
CA ILE A 74 18.08 6.74 6.64
C ILE A 74 17.26 5.64 7.30
N ALA A 75 15.94 5.73 7.28
CA ALA A 75 15.07 4.66 7.75
C ALA A 75 15.36 3.34 7.03
N LEU A 76 15.51 3.35 5.70
CA LEU A 76 15.88 2.17 4.92
C LEU A 76 17.21 1.56 5.35
N GLN A 77 18.23 2.39 5.55
CA GLN A 77 19.53 1.91 6.06
C GLN A 77 19.38 1.26 7.44
N LEU A 78 18.66 1.92 8.36
CA LEU A 78 18.48 1.43 9.72
C LEU A 78 17.66 0.14 9.77
N ILE A 79 16.55 0.04 9.03
CA ILE A 79 15.71 -1.15 9.02
C ILE A 79 16.38 -2.30 8.26
N SER A 80 17.15 -2.01 7.21
CA SER A 80 17.95 -3.04 6.56
C SER A 80 19.04 -3.61 7.49
N GLU A 81 19.64 -2.77 8.34
CA GLU A 81 20.70 -3.18 9.26
C GLU A 81 20.15 -3.87 10.52
N TYR A 82 19.11 -3.31 11.14
CA TYR A 82 18.62 -3.74 12.46
C TYR A 82 17.29 -4.49 12.41
N GLY A 83 16.59 -4.49 11.28
CA GLY A 83 15.39 -5.29 11.04
C GLY A 83 14.06 -4.65 11.44
N SER A 84 13.97 -3.96 12.58
CA SER A 84 12.71 -3.34 13.04
C SER A 84 12.94 -2.03 13.80
N VAL A 85 11.87 -1.24 13.98
CA VAL A 85 11.89 -0.01 14.81
C VAL A 85 12.43 -0.30 16.21
N GLU A 86 11.96 -1.37 16.85
CA GLU A 86 12.36 -1.74 18.21
C GLU A 86 13.86 -2.01 18.28
N SER A 87 14.37 -2.83 17.35
CA SER A 87 15.80 -3.14 17.27
C SER A 87 16.65 -1.90 16.97
N VAL A 88 16.18 -1.00 16.10
CA VAL A 88 16.86 0.29 15.83
C VAL A 88 16.96 1.16 17.08
N ILE A 89 15.89 1.19 17.90
CA ILE A 89 15.88 1.96 19.15
C ILE A 89 16.84 1.34 20.17
N GLU A 90 16.86 0.01 20.31
CA GLU A 90 17.79 -0.71 21.19
C GLU A 90 19.26 -0.43 20.83
N HIS A 91 19.57 -0.36 19.53
CA HIS A 91 20.93 -0.11 19.02
C HIS A 91 21.20 1.37 18.73
N ALA A 92 20.35 2.30 19.17
CA ALA A 92 20.46 3.72 18.87
C ALA A 92 21.85 4.32 19.21
N SER A 93 22.51 3.81 20.25
CA SER A 93 23.83 4.27 20.68
C SER A 93 24.93 4.05 19.62
N GLU A 94 24.80 3.02 18.79
CA GLU A 94 25.75 2.63 17.74
C GLU A 94 25.63 3.51 16.49
N VAL A 95 24.51 4.22 16.34
CA VAL A 95 24.24 5.07 15.18
C VAL A 95 25.21 6.24 15.11
N LYS A 96 26.08 6.24 14.10
CA LYS A 96 27.19 7.21 13.95
C LYS A 96 26.72 8.67 13.89
N ARG A 97 25.60 8.93 13.22
CA ARG A 97 25.08 10.29 13.01
C ARG A 97 24.45 10.83 14.29
N LYS A 98 25.07 11.85 14.88
CA LYS A 98 24.64 12.47 16.15
C LYS A 98 23.15 12.82 16.18
N ASN A 99 22.64 13.55 15.18
CA ASN A 99 21.23 13.95 15.15
C ASN A 99 20.24 12.77 15.09
N VAL A 100 20.61 11.70 14.36
CA VAL A 100 19.77 10.48 14.25
C VAL A 100 19.75 9.74 15.57
N ARG A 101 20.93 9.52 16.17
CA ARG A 101 21.06 8.90 17.49
C ARG A 101 20.28 9.66 18.55
N GLU A 102 20.39 10.99 18.59
CA GLU A 102 19.61 11.81 19.52
C GLU A 102 18.09 11.66 19.30
N GLY A 103 17.65 11.57 18.04
CA GLY A 103 16.25 11.30 17.72
C GLY A 103 15.80 9.92 18.21
N LEU A 104 16.60 8.88 18.03
CA LEU A 104 16.26 7.51 18.45
C LEU A 104 16.36 7.29 19.96
N SER A 105 17.23 8.02 20.65
CA SER A 105 17.44 7.88 22.10
C SER A 105 16.58 8.82 22.95
N SER A 106 15.88 9.79 22.35
CA SER A 106 15.00 10.68 23.10
C SER A 106 13.66 10.02 23.43
N VAL A 107 13.08 10.36 24.58
CA VAL A 107 11.75 9.89 24.99
C VAL A 107 10.70 10.23 23.94
N GLU A 108 10.77 11.45 23.39
CA GLU A 108 9.84 11.90 22.34
C GLU A 108 10.01 11.14 21.04
N GLY A 109 11.24 10.82 20.64
CA GLY A 109 11.49 10.08 19.39
C GLY A 109 11.07 8.63 19.48
N ILE A 110 11.31 7.97 20.62
CA ILE A 110 10.82 6.60 20.90
C ILE A 110 9.29 6.58 20.87
N ALA A 111 8.63 7.51 21.57
CA ALA A 111 7.18 7.62 21.55
C ALA A 111 6.63 7.91 20.15
N THR A 112 7.30 8.78 19.39
CA THR A 112 6.94 9.10 18.01
C THR A 112 7.05 7.86 17.13
N ALA A 113 8.16 7.12 17.18
CA ALA A 113 8.34 5.91 16.38
C ALA A 113 7.25 4.86 16.67
N GLY A 114 6.93 4.64 17.95
CA GLY A 114 5.88 3.72 18.36
C GLY A 114 4.49 4.15 17.86
N LEU A 115 4.13 5.42 18.08
CA LEU A 115 2.86 5.96 17.59
C LEU A 115 2.77 5.90 16.07
N SER A 116 3.80 6.31 15.35
CA SER A 116 3.82 6.28 13.89
C SER A 116 3.72 4.86 13.35
N LYS A 117 4.37 3.88 14.00
CA LYS A 117 4.22 2.47 13.66
C LYS A 117 2.78 2.00 13.81
N GLU A 118 2.11 2.36 14.90
CA GLU A 118 0.69 2.07 15.08
C GLU A 118 -0.18 2.68 13.98
N LEU A 119 0.05 3.96 13.66
CA LEU A 119 -0.75 4.70 12.69
C LEU A 119 -0.63 4.17 11.26
N VAL A 120 0.56 3.73 10.83
CA VAL A 120 0.81 3.23 9.45
C VAL A 120 0.53 1.74 9.28
N THR A 121 0.29 1.01 10.38
CA THR A 121 0.01 -0.42 10.33
C THR A 121 -1.43 -0.67 9.86
N ILE A 122 -1.59 -1.35 8.73
CA ILE A 122 -2.90 -1.80 8.27
C ILE A 122 -3.37 -2.96 9.15
N ARG A 123 -4.49 -2.75 9.85
CA ARG A 123 -5.17 -3.80 10.60
C ARG A 123 -5.82 -4.80 9.66
N THR A 124 -5.39 -6.06 9.78
CA THR A 124 -5.90 -7.19 9.00
C THR A 124 -6.74 -8.18 9.81
N ASP A 125 -6.99 -7.86 11.07
CA ASP A 125 -7.63 -8.71 12.08
C ASP A 125 -9.01 -8.20 12.52
N LEU A 126 -9.63 -7.33 11.72
CA LEU A 126 -10.91 -6.73 12.05
C LEU A 126 -12.04 -7.78 12.03
N SER A 127 -12.77 -7.89 13.14
CA SER A 127 -14.01 -8.66 13.21
C SER A 127 -15.16 -7.87 12.59
N LEU A 128 -15.78 -8.43 11.55
CA LEU A 128 -16.87 -7.81 10.78
C LEU A 128 -18.12 -8.70 10.84
N PRO A 129 -18.78 -8.79 12.01
CA PRO A 129 -19.97 -9.63 12.16
C PRO A 129 -21.07 -9.18 11.19
N GLY A 130 -21.67 -10.15 10.48
CA GLY A 130 -22.71 -9.90 9.48
C GLY A 130 -22.18 -9.58 8.07
N LEU A 131 -20.85 -9.48 7.88
CA LEU A 131 -20.22 -9.41 6.57
C LEU A 131 -19.58 -10.76 6.23
N GLU A 132 -20.43 -11.75 5.94
CA GLU A 132 -20.00 -13.03 5.38
C GLU A 132 -20.25 -12.97 3.87
N VAL A 133 -19.19 -12.80 3.10
CA VAL A 133 -19.26 -12.78 1.63
C VAL A 133 -18.65 -14.07 1.11
N SER A 134 -19.45 -14.89 0.45
CA SER A 134 -18.94 -16.09 -0.23
C SER A 134 -18.24 -15.72 -1.55
N MET A 135 -17.31 -16.58 -2.00
CA MET A 135 -16.67 -16.39 -3.31
C MET A 135 -17.69 -16.37 -4.47
N ALA A 136 -18.82 -17.09 -4.32
CA ALA A 136 -19.90 -17.10 -5.31
C ALA A 136 -20.59 -15.73 -5.44
N GLU A 137 -20.71 -14.97 -4.35
CA GLU A 137 -21.26 -13.60 -4.39
C GLU A 137 -20.32 -12.59 -5.04
N LEU A 138 -19.02 -12.93 -5.13
CA LEU A 138 -17.99 -12.12 -5.79
C LEU A 138 -17.80 -12.51 -7.26
N GLU A 139 -18.51 -13.52 -7.76
CA GLU A 139 -18.47 -13.84 -9.18
C GLU A 139 -18.99 -12.66 -9.99
N LEU A 140 -18.25 -12.32 -11.06
CA LEU A 140 -18.67 -11.29 -11.98
C LEU A 140 -20.05 -11.68 -12.56
N PRO A 141 -21.07 -10.81 -12.41
CA PRO A 141 -22.36 -11.08 -13.04
C PRO A 141 -22.20 -11.12 -14.56
N ASP A 142 -23.15 -11.76 -15.25
CA ASP A 142 -23.28 -11.71 -16.72
C ASP A 142 -22.93 -10.29 -17.21
N PRO A 143 -21.87 -10.12 -18.03
CA PRO A 143 -21.40 -8.81 -18.46
C PRO A 143 -22.49 -7.96 -19.11
N SER A 144 -23.51 -8.59 -19.70
CA SER A 144 -24.68 -7.92 -20.27
C SER A 144 -25.52 -7.20 -19.20
N ARG A 145 -25.55 -7.70 -17.96
CA ARG A 145 -26.22 -7.04 -16.83
C ARG A 145 -25.51 -5.74 -16.45
N LEU A 146 -24.18 -5.70 -16.53
CA LEU A 146 -23.40 -4.49 -16.26
C LEU A 146 -23.73 -3.38 -17.27
N VAL A 147 -23.75 -3.72 -18.55
CA VAL A 147 -24.12 -2.80 -19.65
C VAL A 147 -25.54 -2.25 -19.44
N ARG A 148 -26.51 -3.13 -19.18
CA ARG A 148 -27.92 -2.71 -18.95
C ARG A 148 -28.05 -1.80 -17.73
N GLY A 149 -27.36 -2.09 -16.64
CA GLY A 149 -27.41 -1.29 -15.42
C GLY A 149 -26.74 0.09 -15.57
N ALA A 150 -25.69 0.18 -16.39
CA ALA A 150 -24.95 1.42 -16.61
C ALA A 150 -25.62 2.37 -17.62
N ALA A 151 -26.43 1.85 -18.56
CA ALA A 151 -26.94 2.61 -19.69
C ALA A 151 -27.69 3.91 -19.32
N GLY A 152 -28.57 3.87 -18.31
CA GLY A 152 -29.31 5.05 -17.84
C GLY A 152 -28.38 6.11 -17.21
N PRO A 153 -27.67 5.78 -16.11
CA PRO A 153 -26.74 6.72 -15.47
C PRO A 153 -25.66 7.27 -16.42
N PHE A 154 -25.12 6.46 -17.33
CA PHE A 154 -24.09 6.90 -18.26
C PHE A 154 -24.66 7.83 -19.35
N ALA A 155 -25.91 7.64 -19.77
CA ALA A 155 -26.58 8.55 -20.68
C ALA A 155 -26.83 9.92 -20.04
N GLU A 156 -27.31 9.94 -18.79
CA GLU A 156 -27.54 11.18 -18.02
C GLU A 156 -26.26 11.98 -17.79
N LEU A 157 -25.14 11.29 -17.53
CA LEU A 157 -23.82 11.90 -17.34
C LEU A 157 -23.05 12.14 -18.64
N GLU A 158 -23.65 11.84 -19.79
CA GLU A 158 -23.05 11.94 -21.13
C GLU A 158 -21.73 11.16 -21.31
N PHE A 159 -21.55 10.06 -20.58
CA PHE A 159 -20.36 9.18 -20.60
C PHE A 159 -20.31 8.24 -21.82
N LYS A 160 -20.52 8.79 -23.03
CA LYS A 160 -20.65 8.05 -24.29
C LYS A 160 -19.43 7.17 -24.60
N SER A 161 -18.21 7.69 -24.38
CA SER A 161 -16.97 6.95 -24.64
C SER A 161 -16.71 5.82 -23.63
N LEU A 162 -17.08 6.02 -22.36
CA LEU A 162 -16.99 4.98 -21.34
C LEU A 162 -18.04 3.89 -21.57
N MET A 163 -19.24 4.26 -22.02
CA MET A 163 -20.30 3.30 -22.37
C MET A 163 -19.84 2.37 -23.51
N ALA A 164 -19.29 2.93 -24.60
CA ALA A 164 -18.78 2.13 -25.71
C ALA A 164 -17.63 1.18 -25.28
N ARG A 165 -16.75 1.64 -24.38
CA ARG A 165 -15.68 0.79 -23.81
C ARG A 165 -16.23 -0.34 -22.93
N LEU A 166 -17.26 -0.06 -22.13
CA LEU A 166 -17.91 -1.05 -21.30
C LEU A 166 -18.60 -2.12 -22.15
N GLU A 167 -19.31 -1.73 -23.20
CA GLU A 167 -19.95 -2.64 -24.15
C GLU A 167 -18.93 -3.56 -24.84
N ALA A 168 -17.83 -3.00 -25.34
CA ALA A 168 -16.75 -3.77 -25.96
C ALA A 168 -16.11 -4.76 -24.98
N THR A 169 -15.90 -4.35 -23.72
CA THR A 169 -15.33 -5.21 -22.68
C THR A 169 -16.31 -6.31 -22.26
N ALA A 170 -17.60 -6.01 -22.17
CA ALA A 170 -18.62 -7.01 -21.86
C ALA A 170 -18.74 -8.07 -22.96
N ALA A 171 -18.63 -7.66 -24.23
CA ALA A 171 -18.63 -8.56 -25.37
C ALA A 171 -17.42 -9.52 -25.36
N SER A 172 -16.24 -9.06 -24.94
CA SER A 172 -15.04 -9.91 -24.89
C SER A 172 -15.02 -10.89 -23.70
N LEU A 173 -15.78 -10.60 -22.64
CA LEU A 173 -15.92 -11.46 -21.45
C LEU A 173 -17.05 -12.49 -21.57
N SER A 174 -17.93 -12.35 -22.55
CA SER A 174 -19.02 -13.30 -22.79
C SER A 174 -18.43 -14.60 -23.39
N PRO A 175 -18.69 -15.78 -22.81
CA PRO A 175 -18.20 -17.03 -23.39
C PRO A 175 -18.79 -17.25 -24.78
N SER A 176 -17.97 -17.78 -25.70
CA SER A 176 -18.40 -18.19 -27.05
C SER A 176 -19.40 -19.34 -27.02
#